data_AF-A0A7T0PGY1-F1
#
_entry.id   AF-A0A7T0PGY1-F1
#
_cell.length_a   1.000
_cell.length_b   1.000
_cell.length_c   1.000
_cell.angle_alpha   90.00
_cell.angle_beta   90.00
_cell.angle_gamma   90.00
#
_symmetry.space_group_name_H-M   'P 1'
#
loop_
_entity.id
_entity.type
_entity.pdbx_description
1 polymer ?
#
loop_
_entity_poly.entity_id
_entity_poly.type
_entity_poly.pdbx_seq_one_letter_code
_entity_poly.pdbx_strand_id
1 'polypeptide(L)'
;MALATLASPAHAQEVPNGSSPLLGSSTVHDLDAHAMGDYVPPQAELDAAFGCSNPVADPAAKKTVLLVHGVGANAQQTFAWNYIPQLDAEGFDVCWVNLPHNGRGDLTQAGLYVANAVKLAHSRVGRNIGVVGHSAGPPAAMWGLRYDAEAATLVDDFVSVAGAIRGTTLVEPLCLALGNCPAIAWQMHPQSNFVQALNAEPLAETIDVTSVYSLTDYGIQPATQASYIAGAANIPTQRLCPTQIPGHIGILANNTAYQLVLDALNHDGPADPARLKGLACSQHISPGIDPRALPVAIPAIGEYVAALGEPRYLSEPALPSYARADVAAPLDPTQMRSGSSQRLAEGSATYSSGVIGSAAGSSSL
;
A
#
# COMPACT_ATOMS: atom_id res chain seq x y z
N MET A 1 -28.21 -40.72 -1.28
CA MET A 1 -27.38 -39.83 -2.13
C MET A 1 -28.18 -38.56 -2.38
N ALA A 2 -27.99 -37.54 -1.55
CA ALA A 2 -28.57 -36.23 -1.78
C ALA A 2 -27.49 -35.38 -2.45
N LEU A 3 -27.74 -34.96 -3.70
CA LEU A 3 -26.90 -33.98 -4.39
C LEU A 3 -27.06 -32.64 -3.67
N ALA A 4 -25.97 -32.16 -3.07
CA ALA A 4 -25.86 -30.78 -2.63
C ALA A 4 -25.78 -29.90 -3.88
N THR A 5 -26.79 -29.07 -4.09
CA THR A 5 -26.73 -27.95 -5.03
C THR A 5 -25.67 -26.97 -4.53
N LEU A 6 -24.52 -26.93 -5.21
CA LEU A 6 -23.53 -25.87 -5.08
C LEU A 6 -24.20 -24.55 -5.50
N ALA A 7 -24.50 -23.69 -4.53
CA ALA A 7 -24.88 -22.32 -4.81
C ALA A 7 -23.67 -21.61 -5.44
N SER A 8 -23.84 -21.04 -6.63
CA SER A 8 -22.86 -20.15 -7.24
C SER A 8 -22.55 -19.00 -6.28
N PRO A 9 -21.28 -18.54 -6.16
CA PRO A 9 -20.96 -17.40 -5.32
C PRO A 9 -21.73 -16.18 -5.83
N ALA A 10 -22.44 -15.50 -4.92
CA ALA A 10 -23.14 -14.27 -5.24
C ALA A 10 -22.09 -13.21 -5.64
N HIS A 11 -22.20 -12.70 -6.87
CA HIS A 11 -21.32 -11.66 -7.37
C HIS A 11 -21.69 -10.33 -6.69
N ALA A 12 -20.71 -9.47 -6.40
CA ALA A 12 -20.98 -8.14 -5.86
C ALA A 12 -21.86 -7.36 -6.85
N GLN A 13 -23.00 -6.87 -6.38
CA GLN A 13 -23.94 -6.14 -7.22
C GLN A 13 -23.51 -4.67 -7.32
N GLU A 14 -23.23 -4.21 -8.54
CA GLU A 14 -23.01 -2.80 -8.82
C GLU A 14 -24.31 -2.01 -8.60
N VAL A 15 -24.20 -0.81 -8.02
CA VAL A 15 -25.31 0.12 -7.84
C VAL A 15 -25.52 0.89 -9.15
N PRO A 16 -26.73 0.84 -9.76
CA PRO A 16 -27.01 1.60 -10.97
C PRO A 16 -26.80 3.10 -10.75
N ASN A 17 -25.89 3.73 -11.50
CA ASN A 17 -25.68 5.18 -11.43
C ASN A 17 -26.91 5.91 -11.98
N GLY A 18 -27.65 6.60 -11.10
CA GLY A 18 -28.92 7.27 -11.41
C GLY A 18 -28.82 8.55 -12.23
N SER A 19 -28.12 8.54 -13.37
CA SER A 19 -28.08 9.67 -14.31
C SER A 19 -28.49 9.26 -15.74
N SER A 20 -29.74 9.63 -16.07
CA SER A 20 -30.39 9.77 -17.39
C SER A 20 -30.56 8.56 -18.33
N PRO A 21 -31.82 8.20 -18.68
CA PRO A 21 -32.14 7.15 -19.64
C PRO A 21 -32.29 7.72 -21.06
N LEU A 22 -31.19 7.93 -21.80
CA LEU A 22 -31.28 8.15 -23.26
C LEU A 22 -30.04 7.58 -23.97
N LEU A 23 -30.24 6.39 -24.54
CA LEU A 23 -29.61 5.87 -25.78
C LEU A 23 -28.09 6.06 -25.94
N GLY A 24 -27.36 5.00 -25.63
CA GLY A 24 -26.00 4.75 -26.12
C GLY A 24 -25.27 3.79 -25.20
N SER A 25 -24.97 2.58 -25.71
CA SER A 25 -24.08 1.60 -25.07
C SER A 25 -22.87 2.30 -24.46
N SER A 26 -22.84 2.44 -23.14
CA SER A 26 -21.75 3.10 -22.41
C SER A 26 -20.71 2.07 -22.02
N THR A 27 -20.19 1.34 -23.00
CA THR A 27 -18.92 0.64 -22.88
C THR A 27 -17.82 1.69 -22.98
N VAL A 28 -17.51 2.31 -21.84
CA VAL A 28 -16.22 3.00 -21.68
C VAL A 28 -15.25 1.93 -21.19
N HIS A 29 -14.54 1.30 -22.14
CA HIS A 29 -13.45 0.33 -21.96
C HIS A 29 -13.78 -1.13 -21.56
N ASP A 30 -14.89 -1.74 -22.00
CA ASP A 30 -15.10 -3.22 -21.98
C ASP A 30 -14.73 -4.02 -20.71
N LEU A 31 -14.54 -3.36 -19.57
CA LEU A 31 -14.49 -3.98 -18.26
C LEU A 31 -15.91 -3.94 -17.71
N ASP A 32 -16.69 -4.87 -18.22
CA ASP A 32 -17.95 -5.26 -17.64
C ASP A 32 -17.75 -5.39 -16.12
N ALA A 33 -18.66 -4.89 -15.28
CA ALA A 33 -18.63 -5.11 -13.84
C ALA A 33 -18.67 -6.62 -13.46
N HIS A 34 -18.74 -7.48 -14.47
CA HIS A 34 -18.55 -8.93 -14.45
C HIS A 34 -17.07 -9.40 -14.47
N ALA A 35 -16.08 -8.50 -14.55
CA ALA A 35 -14.65 -8.82 -14.59
C ALA A 35 -13.95 -8.77 -13.20
N MET A 36 -14.67 -9.07 -12.12
CA MET A 36 -14.10 -9.22 -10.78
C MET A 36 -14.07 -10.70 -10.38
N GLY A 37 -12.99 -11.13 -9.71
CA GLY A 37 -12.71 -12.54 -9.42
C GLY A 37 -11.66 -13.13 -10.36
N ASP A 38 -11.99 -14.20 -11.08
CA ASP A 38 -11.05 -14.96 -11.92
C ASP A 38 -10.65 -14.31 -13.26
N TYR A 39 -11.11 -13.09 -13.52
CA TYR A 39 -10.72 -12.38 -14.73
C TYR A 39 -9.22 -12.09 -14.74
N VAL A 40 -8.60 -12.26 -15.90
CA VAL A 40 -7.19 -11.93 -16.15
C VAL A 40 -7.15 -10.96 -17.32
N PRO A 41 -6.58 -9.75 -17.16
CA PRO A 41 -6.46 -8.77 -18.23
C PRO A 41 -5.62 -9.31 -19.41
N PRO A 42 -5.86 -8.85 -20.65
CA PRO A 42 -5.03 -9.21 -21.79
C PRO A 42 -3.56 -8.83 -21.58
N GLN A 43 -2.63 -9.66 -22.06
CA GLN A 43 -1.19 -9.43 -21.89
C GLN A 43 -0.73 -8.04 -22.38
N ALA A 44 -1.24 -7.58 -23.52
CA ALA A 44 -0.90 -6.26 -24.06
C ALA A 44 -1.27 -5.10 -23.12
N GLU A 45 -2.32 -5.27 -22.31
CA GLU A 45 -2.72 -4.28 -21.31
C GLU A 45 -1.80 -4.30 -20.11
N LEU A 46 -1.44 -5.50 -19.62
CA LEU A 46 -0.47 -5.68 -18.55
C LEU A 46 0.91 -5.10 -18.93
N ASP A 47 1.33 -5.29 -20.18
CA ASP A 47 2.61 -4.78 -20.70
C ASP A 47 2.58 -3.25 -20.84
N ALA A 48 1.45 -2.68 -21.29
CA ALA A 48 1.32 -1.24 -21.47
C ALA A 48 1.34 -0.45 -20.15
N ALA A 49 1.07 -1.11 -19.01
CA ALA A 49 1.13 -0.50 -17.69
C ALA A 49 2.57 -0.30 -17.16
N PHE A 50 3.55 -1.00 -17.73
CA PHE A 50 4.94 -0.97 -17.30
C PHE A 50 5.71 0.18 -17.96
N GLY A 51 6.54 0.88 -17.19
CA GLY A 51 7.42 1.93 -17.69
C GLY A 51 8.69 2.08 -16.86
N CYS A 52 9.71 2.72 -17.43
CA CYS A 52 11.00 2.93 -16.76
C CYS A 52 11.57 4.32 -17.03
N SER A 53 12.43 4.79 -16.12
CA SER A 53 13.09 6.10 -16.22
C SER A 53 13.95 6.18 -17.48
N ASN A 54 14.63 5.08 -17.78
CA ASN A 54 15.51 4.93 -18.94
C ASN A 54 14.94 3.91 -19.95
N PRO A 55 14.92 4.22 -21.25
CA PRO A 55 14.46 3.27 -22.28
C PRO A 55 15.25 1.96 -22.29
N VAL A 56 16.55 2.03 -22.04
CA VAL A 56 17.47 0.90 -21.94
C VAL A 56 18.13 0.94 -20.57
N ALA A 57 18.15 -0.20 -19.86
CA ALA A 57 18.81 -0.30 -18.58
C ALA A 57 20.33 -0.18 -18.74
N ASP A 58 20.99 0.52 -17.82
CA ASP A 58 22.44 0.48 -17.72
C ASP A 58 22.86 -0.93 -17.23
N PRO A 59 23.68 -1.68 -17.98
CA PRO A 59 24.18 -2.98 -17.51
C PRO A 59 24.95 -2.91 -16.18
N ALA A 60 25.47 -1.74 -15.82
CA ALA A 60 26.14 -1.47 -14.55
C ALA A 60 25.19 -1.11 -13.40
N ALA A 61 23.89 -0.95 -13.65
CA ALA A 61 22.90 -0.72 -12.59
C ALA A 61 22.98 -1.83 -11.53
N LYS A 62 22.79 -1.48 -10.26
CA LYS A 62 22.86 -2.43 -9.13
C LYS A 62 21.85 -3.57 -9.31
N LYS A 63 20.59 -3.17 -9.46
CA LYS A 63 19.43 -4.00 -9.83
C LYS A 63 18.29 -3.08 -10.31
N THR A 64 17.24 -3.67 -10.85
CA THR A 64 16.00 -2.94 -11.13
C THR A 64 15.23 -2.70 -9.84
N VAL A 65 14.61 -1.52 -9.68
CA VAL A 65 13.65 -1.23 -8.61
C VAL A 65 12.30 -0.91 -9.25
N LEU A 66 11.27 -1.70 -8.93
CA LEU A 66 9.90 -1.50 -9.37
C LEU A 66 9.12 -0.67 -8.34
N LEU A 67 8.63 0.50 -8.75
CA LEU A 67 7.80 1.39 -7.95
C LEU A 67 6.31 1.12 -8.18
N VAL A 68 5.55 1.00 -7.10
CA VAL A 68 4.10 0.71 -7.11
C VAL A 68 3.35 1.81 -6.38
N HIS A 69 2.52 2.56 -7.10
CA HIS A 69 1.82 3.73 -6.54
C HIS A 69 0.56 3.37 -5.74
N GLY A 70 0.07 4.36 -4.99
CA GLY A 70 -1.15 4.25 -4.19
C GLY A 70 -2.43 4.66 -4.91
N VAL A 71 -3.49 4.86 -4.12
CA VAL A 71 -4.81 5.27 -4.61
C VAL A 71 -4.77 6.68 -5.14
N GLY A 72 -5.36 6.89 -6.31
CA GLY A 72 -5.72 8.20 -6.79
C GLY A 72 -4.67 8.94 -7.60
N ALA A 73 -3.49 8.36 -7.73
CA ALA A 73 -2.37 8.85 -8.51
C ALA A 73 -1.92 7.79 -9.53
N ASN A 74 -0.95 8.14 -10.36
CA ASN A 74 -0.14 7.20 -11.12
C ASN A 74 1.32 7.22 -10.64
N ALA A 75 2.17 6.37 -11.21
CA ALA A 75 3.56 6.28 -10.79
C ALA A 75 4.33 7.60 -10.97
N GLN A 76 4.07 8.33 -12.06
CA GLN A 76 4.72 9.61 -12.33
C GLN A 76 4.31 10.68 -11.30
N GLN A 77 3.02 10.80 -11.00
CA GLN A 77 2.51 11.73 -9.99
C GLN A 77 3.06 11.41 -8.59
N THR A 78 3.22 10.12 -8.28
CA THR A 78 3.68 9.66 -6.96
C THR A 78 5.19 9.82 -6.81
N PHE A 79 5.96 9.46 -7.83
CA PHE A 79 7.41 9.21 -7.68
C PHE A 79 8.35 10.10 -8.50
N ALA A 80 7.86 10.85 -9.51
CA ALA A 80 8.74 11.63 -10.39
C ALA A 80 9.53 12.73 -9.67
N TRP A 81 9.01 13.22 -8.55
CA TRP A 81 9.63 14.26 -7.73
C TRP A 81 10.43 13.72 -6.54
N ASN A 82 10.47 12.39 -6.33
CA ASN A 82 11.16 11.73 -5.22
C ASN A 82 11.94 10.47 -5.67
N TYR A 83 11.46 9.26 -5.38
CA TYR A 83 12.13 7.99 -5.56
C TYR A 83 12.62 7.73 -6.98
N ILE A 84 11.98 8.24 -8.04
CA ILE A 84 12.52 8.06 -9.41
C ILE A 84 13.92 8.69 -9.53
N PRO A 85 14.07 10.04 -9.47
CA PRO A 85 15.37 10.66 -9.60
C PRO A 85 16.34 10.27 -8.47
N GLN A 86 15.83 10.01 -7.27
CA GLN A 86 16.69 9.66 -6.13
C GLN A 86 17.28 8.25 -6.24
N LEU A 87 16.54 7.26 -6.74
CA LEU A 87 17.05 5.89 -6.92
C LEU A 87 17.89 5.78 -8.19
N ASP A 88 17.54 6.50 -9.25
CA ASP A 88 18.40 6.60 -10.46
C ASP A 88 19.79 7.14 -10.06
N ALA A 89 19.84 8.18 -9.21
CA ALA A 89 21.10 8.75 -8.72
C ALA A 89 21.92 7.79 -7.83
N GLU A 90 21.25 6.81 -7.21
CA GLU A 90 21.89 5.74 -6.42
C GLU A 90 22.34 4.55 -7.28
N GLY A 91 22.15 4.61 -8.61
CA GLY A 91 22.61 3.60 -9.56
C GLY A 91 21.66 2.41 -9.72
N PHE A 92 20.37 2.57 -9.39
CA PHE A 92 19.34 1.58 -9.72
C PHE A 92 18.75 1.83 -11.11
N ASP A 93 18.28 0.77 -11.76
CA ASP A 93 17.40 0.90 -12.94
C ASP A 93 15.97 1.05 -12.41
N VAL A 94 15.36 2.23 -12.57
CA VAL A 94 14.07 2.51 -11.93
C VAL A 94 12.91 2.30 -12.92
N CYS A 95 12.01 1.42 -12.54
CA CYS A 95 10.78 1.13 -13.28
C CYS A 95 9.55 1.29 -12.39
N TRP A 96 8.38 1.29 -13.01
CA TRP A 96 7.11 1.41 -12.32
C TRP A 96 6.01 0.64 -13.04
N VAL A 97 4.91 0.44 -12.32
CA VAL A 97 3.65 -0.03 -12.87
C VAL A 97 2.56 0.99 -12.61
N ASN A 98 1.80 1.35 -13.64
CA ASN A 98 0.59 2.14 -13.49
C ASN A 98 -0.59 1.20 -13.26
N LEU A 99 -1.08 1.17 -12.02
CA LEU A 99 -2.23 0.37 -11.63
C LEU A 99 -3.50 0.90 -12.33
N PRO A 100 -4.42 0.00 -12.72
CA PRO A 100 -5.65 0.39 -13.41
C PRO A 100 -6.47 1.38 -12.58
N HIS A 101 -7.19 2.27 -13.26
CA HIS A 101 -8.00 3.33 -12.63
C HIS A 101 -7.21 4.24 -11.68
N ASN A 102 -5.90 4.44 -11.93
CA ASN A 102 -4.99 5.16 -11.03
C ASN A 102 -5.04 4.58 -9.60
N GLY A 103 -5.03 3.24 -9.50
CA GLY A 103 -5.01 2.53 -8.22
C GLY A 103 -6.30 2.61 -7.42
N ARG A 104 -7.44 2.96 -8.04
CA ARG A 104 -8.77 2.99 -7.37
C ARG A 104 -9.61 1.72 -7.61
N GLY A 105 -9.17 0.85 -8.51
CA GLY A 105 -9.87 -0.36 -8.91
C GLY A 105 -9.69 -1.53 -7.93
N ASP A 106 -10.01 -2.73 -8.39
CA ASP A 106 -9.85 -3.97 -7.63
C ASP A 106 -8.37 -4.29 -7.37
N LEU A 107 -7.99 -4.49 -6.10
CA LEU A 107 -6.61 -4.76 -5.67
C LEU A 107 -6.10 -6.15 -6.10
N THR A 108 -7.00 -7.12 -6.31
CA THR A 108 -6.63 -8.45 -6.85
C THR A 108 -6.22 -8.34 -8.32
N GLN A 109 -6.92 -7.49 -9.08
CA GLN A 109 -6.56 -7.16 -10.45
C GLN A 109 -5.26 -6.36 -10.48
N ALA A 110 -5.11 -5.34 -9.62
CA ALA A 110 -3.87 -4.59 -9.48
C ALA A 110 -2.65 -5.50 -9.24
N GLY A 111 -2.81 -6.57 -8.46
CA GLY A 111 -1.76 -7.58 -8.24
C GLY A 111 -1.30 -8.30 -9.52
N LEU A 112 -2.18 -8.51 -10.50
CA LEU A 112 -1.81 -9.10 -11.80
C LEU A 112 -0.89 -8.16 -12.60
N TYR A 113 -1.15 -6.84 -12.58
CA TYR A 113 -0.27 -5.85 -13.19
C TYR A 113 1.09 -5.82 -12.49
N VAL A 114 1.11 -5.90 -11.16
CA VAL A 114 2.38 -5.95 -10.42
C VAL A 114 3.17 -7.21 -10.76
N ALA A 115 2.54 -8.39 -10.76
CA ALA A 115 3.21 -9.64 -11.12
C ALA A 115 3.82 -9.59 -12.53
N ASN A 116 3.09 -9.05 -13.51
CA ASN A 116 3.63 -8.85 -14.86
C ASN A 116 4.82 -7.87 -14.87
N ALA A 117 4.66 -6.73 -14.19
CA ALA A 117 5.69 -5.71 -14.10
C ALA A 117 6.97 -6.21 -13.41
N VAL A 118 6.87 -7.11 -12.43
CA VAL A 118 8.03 -7.77 -11.81
C VAL A 118 8.82 -8.58 -12.85
N LYS A 119 8.13 -9.37 -13.68
CA LYS A 119 8.77 -10.18 -14.73
C LYS A 119 9.46 -9.30 -15.78
N LEU A 120 8.79 -8.22 -16.19
CA LEU A 120 9.36 -7.23 -17.12
C LEU A 120 10.57 -6.51 -16.50
N ALA A 121 10.48 -6.06 -15.26
CA ALA A 121 11.56 -5.39 -14.54
C ALA A 121 12.79 -6.30 -14.37
N HIS A 122 12.59 -7.57 -14.01
CA HIS A 122 13.67 -8.55 -13.92
C HIS A 122 14.39 -8.73 -15.25
N SER A 123 13.65 -8.78 -16.37
CA SER A 123 14.22 -8.99 -17.71
C SER A 123 15.18 -7.89 -18.20
N ARG A 124 15.14 -6.71 -17.57
CA ARG A 124 15.95 -5.55 -17.97
C ARG A 124 17.43 -5.75 -17.68
N VAL A 125 17.75 -6.28 -16.49
CA VAL A 125 19.14 -6.48 -16.02
C VAL A 125 19.43 -7.96 -15.78
N GLY A 126 18.42 -8.81 -15.59
CA GLY A 126 18.56 -10.25 -15.34
C GLY A 126 19.03 -10.58 -13.91
N ARG A 127 18.71 -9.72 -12.94
CA ARG A 127 18.95 -9.93 -11.51
C ARG A 127 17.64 -9.77 -10.76
N ASN A 128 17.54 -10.39 -9.57
CA ASN A 128 16.42 -10.14 -8.67
C ASN A 128 16.25 -8.64 -8.42
N ILE A 129 15.00 -8.21 -8.35
CA ILE A 129 14.62 -6.80 -8.29
C ILE A 129 14.16 -6.43 -6.87
N GLY A 130 14.29 -5.14 -6.55
CA GLY A 130 13.56 -4.56 -5.42
C GLY A 130 12.17 -4.10 -5.84
N VAL A 131 11.18 -4.24 -4.97
CA VAL A 131 9.83 -3.69 -5.14
C VAL A 131 9.56 -2.69 -4.03
N VAL A 132 9.26 -1.43 -4.38
CA VAL A 132 8.93 -0.37 -3.41
C VAL A 132 7.51 0.12 -3.69
N GLY A 133 6.62 -0.03 -2.71
CA GLY A 133 5.23 0.42 -2.83
C GLY A 133 4.91 1.57 -1.88
N HIS A 134 4.00 2.46 -2.29
CA HIS A 134 3.39 3.45 -1.39
C HIS A 134 1.88 3.24 -1.20
N SER A 135 1.38 3.41 0.03
CA SER A 135 -0.06 3.42 0.34
C SER A 135 -0.81 2.13 -0.03
N ALA A 136 -1.60 2.12 -1.11
CA ALA A 136 -2.26 0.91 -1.64
C ALA A 136 -1.36 0.09 -2.59
N GLY A 137 -0.21 0.62 -2.99
CA GLY A 137 0.77 -0.12 -3.78
C GLY A 137 1.32 -1.38 -3.06
N PRO A 138 1.71 -1.31 -1.78
CA PRO A 138 2.18 -2.47 -1.02
C PRO A 138 1.18 -3.64 -0.95
N PRO A 139 -0.11 -3.47 -0.62
CA PRO A 139 -1.05 -4.59 -0.67
C PRO A 139 -1.25 -5.16 -2.09
N ALA A 140 -1.24 -4.33 -3.13
CA ALA A 140 -1.28 -4.82 -4.51
C ALA A 140 -0.02 -5.63 -4.89
N ALA A 141 1.16 -5.13 -4.50
CA ALA A 141 2.43 -5.81 -4.75
C ALA A 141 2.52 -7.14 -4.00
N MET A 142 2.19 -7.13 -2.70
CA MET A 142 2.16 -8.34 -1.89
C MET A 142 1.15 -9.37 -2.43
N TRP A 143 0.01 -8.93 -2.98
CA TRP A 143 -0.92 -9.83 -3.67
C TRP A 143 -0.28 -10.51 -4.89
N GLY A 144 0.36 -9.72 -5.77
CA GLY A 144 1.07 -10.24 -6.95
C GLY A 144 2.16 -11.23 -6.58
N LEU A 145 2.97 -10.93 -5.55
CA LEU A 145 4.06 -11.82 -5.10
C LEU A 145 3.56 -13.06 -4.37
N ARG A 146 2.38 -13.03 -3.76
CA ARG A 146 1.80 -14.21 -3.11
C ARG A 146 1.19 -15.19 -4.09
N TYR A 147 0.51 -14.67 -5.13
CA TYR A 147 -0.31 -15.49 -6.02
C TYR A 147 0.32 -15.73 -7.41
N ASP A 148 1.44 -15.08 -7.74
CA ASP A 148 2.27 -15.42 -8.90
C ASP A 148 3.64 -15.96 -8.44
N ALA A 149 3.78 -17.28 -8.49
CA ALA A 149 4.97 -17.98 -8.00
C ALA A 149 6.24 -17.62 -8.80
N GLU A 150 6.13 -17.31 -10.08
CA GLU A 150 7.28 -16.88 -10.87
C GLU A 150 7.74 -15.49 -10.41
N ALA A 151 6.82 -14.52 -10.32
CA ALA A 151 7.13 -13.17 -9.86
C ALA A 151 7.79 -13.19 -8.46
N ALA A 152 7.30 -14.03 -7.56
CA ALA A 152 7.89 -14.21 -6.23
C ALA A 152 9.39 -14.59 -6.27
N THR A 153 9.82 -15.42 -7.23
CA THR A 153 11.23 -15.85 -7.33
C THR A 153 12.16 -14.78 -7.90
N LEU A 154 11.61 -13.71 -8.50
CA LEU A 154 12.37 -12.66 -9.17
C LEU A 154 12.59 -11.41 -8.30
N VAL A 155 12.14 -11.44 -7.04
CA VAL A 155 12.25 -10.34 -6.08
C VAL A 155 13.18 -10.75 -4.94
N ASP A 156 14.08 -9.85 -4.55
CA ASP A 156 14.92 -10.01 -3.35
C ASP A 156 14.49 -9.06 -2.22
N ASP A 157 14.04 -7.84 -2.54
CA ASP A 157 13.55 -6.86 -1.57
C ASP A 157 12.09 -6.49 -1.81
N PHE A 158 11.28 -6.49 -0.76
CA PHE A 158 9.97 -5.82 -0.76
C PHE A 158 9.92 -4.74 0.34
N VAL A 159 9.79 -3.49 -0.08
CA VAL A 159 9.73 -2.32 0.81
C VAL A 159 8.36 -1.65 0.72
N SER A 160 7.58 -1.79 1.78
CA SER A 160 6.30 -1.10 1.98
C SER A 160 6.54 0.28 2.60
N VAL A 161 6.08 1.35 1.96
CA VAL A 161 6.14 2.72 2.49
C VAL A 161 4.72 3.21 2.77
N ALA A 162 4.38 3.39 4.05
CA ALA A 162 3.02 3.71 4.50
C ALA A 162 1.95 2.78 3.92
N GLY A 163 2.26 1.48 3.82
CA GLY A 163 1.37 0.49 3.24
C GLY A 163 0.18 0.15 4.13
N ALA A 164 -0.99 -0.03 3.51
CA ALA A 164 -2.23 -0.46 4.15
C ALA A 164 -2.35 -2.00 4.20
N ILE A 165 -1.31 -2.70 4.65
CA ILE A 165 -1.18 -4.16 4.55
C ILE A 165 -2.30 -4.89 5.28
N ARG A 166 -2.73 -4.38 6.44
CA ARG A 166 -3.87 -4.89 7.21
C ARG A 166 -5.13 -4.05 7.06
N GLY A 167 -5.22 -3.28 5.97
CA GLY A 167 -6.31 -2.33 5.73
C GLY A 167 -6.21 -1.05 6.56
N THR A 168 -7.22 -0.19 6.45
CA THR A 168 -7.32 1.08 7.20
C THR A 168 -8.75 1.32 7.66
N THR A 169 -8.92 1.89 8.86
CA THR A 169 -10.26 2.17 9.41
C THR A 169 -10.89 3.46 8.87
N LEU A 170 -10.15 4.27 8.09
CA LEU A 170 -10.62 5.59 7.65
C LEU A 170 -11.71 5.51 6.56
N VAL A 171 -11.73 4.42 5.78
CA VAL A 171 -12.60 4.28 4.60
C VAL A 171 -14.02 3.84 4.96
N GLU A 172 -14.18 3.21 6.12
CA GLU A 172 -15.43 2.60 6.61
C GLU A 172 -16.60 3.59 6.83
N PRO A 173 -16.43 4.78 7.46
CA PRO A 173 -17.57 5.59 7.89
C PRO A 173 -18.40 6.16 6.74
N LEU A 174 -17.75 6.59 5.65
CA LEU A 174 -18.45 7.15 4.48
C LEU A 174 -19.18 6.05 3.70
N CYS A 175 -18.56 4.90 3.62
CA CYS A 175 -19.08 3.69 3.01
C CYS A 175 -20.35 3.18 3.69
N LEU A 176 -20.30 3.03 5.01
CA LEU A 176 -21.45 2.61 5.82
C LEU A 176 -22.61 3.62 5.74
N ALA A 177 -22.30 4.92 5.66
CA ALA A 177 -23.32 5.97 5.55
C ALA A 177 -24.06 5.94 4.19
N LEU A 178 -23.37 5.57 3.10
CA LEU A 178 -23.93 5.54 1.74
C LEU A 178 -24.50 4.18 1.33
N GLY A 179 -24.18 3.12 2.07
CA GLY A 179 -24.63 1.75 1.79
C GLY A 179 -24.00 1.10 0.55
N ASN A 180 -22.98 1.73 -0.04
CA ASN A 180 -22.21 1.23 -1.18
C ASN A 180 -20.84 1.92 -1.27
N CYS A 181 -19.87 1.26 -1.90
CA CYS A 181 -18.48 1.73 -2.01
C CYS A 181 -17.79 1.29 -3.31
N PRO A 182 -16.76 2.02 -3.77
CA PRO A 182 -15.80 1.48 -4.72
C PRO A 182 -15.16 0.16 -4.23
N ALA A 183 -14.74 -0.70 -5.16
CA ALA A 183 -14.12 -2.00 -4.85
C ALA A 183 -12.96 -1.89 -3.85
N ILE A 184 -12.02 -0.96 -4.09
CA ILE A 184 -10.86 -0.75 -3.22
C ILE A 184 -11.25 -0.37 -1.79
N ALA A 185 -12.36 0.35 -1.62
CA ALA A 185 -12.80 0.78 -0.30
C ALA A 185 -13.32 -0.40 0.53
N TRP A 186 -13.98 -1.36 -0.12
CA TRP A 186 -14.31 -2.63 0.50
C TRP A 186 -13.05 -3.46 0.79
N GLN A 187 -12.15 -3.58 -0.17
CA GLN A 187 -10.96 -4.44 -0.04
C GLN A 187 -9.95 -3.91 0.97
N MET A 188 -9.80 -2.58 1.13
CA MET A 188 -8.96 -1.98 2.18
C MET A 188 -9.63 -1.96 3.56
N HIS A 189 -10.88 -2.40 3.67
CA HIS A 189 -11.50 -2.58 4.98
C HIS A 189 -10.71 -3.63 5.76
N PRO A 190 -10.38 -3.40 7.03
CA PRO A 190 -9.51 -4.30 7.77
C PRO A 190 -10.07 -5.74 7.96
N GLN A 191 -11.39 -5.90 7.88
CA GLN A 191 -12.07 -7.20 7.94
C GLN A 191 -12.51 -7.71 6.56
N SER A 192 -12.01 -7.13 5.46
CA SER A 192 -12.32 -7.60 4.11
C SER A 192 -11.77 -9.01 3.88
N ASN A 193 -12.38 -9.75 2.96
CA ASN A 193 -11.85 -11.03 2.49
C ASN A 193 -10.48 -10.82 1.84
N PHE A 194 -10.28 -9.72 1.11
CA PHE A 194 -8.99 -9.36 0.53
C PHE A 194 -7.88 -9.25 1.58
N VAL A 195 -8.08 -8.47 2.66
CA VAL A 195 -7.06 -8.28 3.71
C VAL A 195 -6.76 -9.60 4.41
N GLN A 196 -7.78 -10.41 4.68
CA GLN A 196 -7.62 -11.74 5.26
C GLN A 196 -6.80 -12.65 4.34
N ALA A 197 -7.20 -12.77 3.07
CA ALA A 197 -6.52 -13.58 2.08
C ALA A 197 -5.11 -13.06 1.74
N LEU A 198 -4.84 -11.75 1.86
CA LEU A 198 -3.52 -11.18 1.67
C LEU A 198 -2.55 -11.58 2.79
N ASN A 199 -3.05 -11.64 4.03
CA ASN A 199 -2.23 -11.85 5.23
C ASN A 199 -2.28 -13.28 5.81
N ALA A 200 -3.01 -14.20 5.18
CA ALA A 200 -3.10 -15.60 5.64
C ALA A 200 -1.75 -16.34 5.71
N GLU A 201 -0.77 -15.97 4.89
CA GLU A 201 0.58 -16.54 4.87
C GLU A 201 1.60 -15.40 4.63
N PRO A 202 2.84 -15.52 5.14
CA PRO A 202 3.90 -14.56 4.83
C PRO A 202 4.32 -14.64 3.35
N LEU A 203 5.05 -13.62 2.89
CA LEU A 203 5.78 -13.72 1.62
C LEU A 203 6.88 -14.80 1.71
N ALA A 204 7.38 -15.24 0.55
CA ALA A 204 8.46 -16.23 0.48
C ALA A 204 9.67 -15.78 1.34
N GLU A 205 10.26 -16.71 2.09
CA GLU A 205 11.40 -16.43 2.99
C GLU A 205 12.65 -15.91 2.27
N THR A 206 12.70 -16.05 0.94
CA THR A 206 13.76 -15.52 0.08
C THR A 206 13.62 -14.03 -0.20
N ILE A 207 12.52 -13.40 0.21
CA ILE A 207 12.27 -11.96 0.04
C ILE A 207 12.52 -11.26 1.37
N ASP A 208 13.43 -10.32 1.37
CA ASP A 208 13.70 -9.45 2.51
C ASP A 208 12.60 -8.38 2.59
N VAL A 209 11.80 -8.44 3.66
CA VAL A 209 10.61 -7.59 3.79
C VAL A 209 10.83 -6.47 4.79
N THR A 210 10.64 -5.24 4.33
CA THR A 210 10.70 -4.02 5.15
C THR A 210 9.37 -3.27 5.08
N SER A 211 8.84 -2.85 6.23
CA SER A 211 7.70 -1.95 6.31
C SER A 211 8.09 -0.65 7.01
N VAL A 212 8.14 0.43 6.24
CA VAL A 212 8.45 1.79 6.69
C VAL A 212 7.15 2.57 6.81
N TYR A 213 6.84 3.12 7.99
CA TYR A 213 5.59 3.85 8.21
C TYR A 213 5.76 5.07 9.12
N SER A 214 4.72 5.90 9.23
CA SER A 214 4.70 7.05 10.14
C SER A 214 3.64 6.87 11.21
N LEU A 215 4.00 7.10 12.47
CA LEU A 215 3.01 7.14 13.56
C LEU A 215 2.00 8.29 13.42
N THR A 216 2.35 9.31 12.63
CA THR A 216 1.49 10.47 12.34
C THR A 216 0.76 10.37 11.01
N ASP A 217 0.73 9.20 10.39
CA ASP A 217 -0.01 8.96 9.16
C ASP A 217 -1.50 9.29 9.36
N TYR A 218 -2.10 10.15 8.53
CA TYR A 218 -3.51 10.51 8.67
C TYR A 218 -4.44 9.67 7.78
N GLY A 219 -3.90 8.90 6.83
CA GLY A 219 -4.64 8.08 5.88
C GLY A 219 -4.71 6.60 6.27
N ILE A 220 -3.63 6.08 6.84
CA ILE A 220 -3.46 4.68 7.23
C ILE A 220 -3.42 4.58 8.75
N GLN A 221 -4.56 4.23 9.34
CA GLN A 221 -4.73 4.14 10.78
C GLN A 221 -5.46 2.86 11.19
N PRO A 222 -5.12 2.27 12.36
CA PRO A 222 -3.99 2.62 13.24
C PRO A 222 -2.63 2.29 12.61
N ALA A 223 -1.71 3.27 12.51
CA ALA A 223 -0.51 3.15 11.64
C ALA A 223 0.35 1.90 11.90
N THR A 224 0.65 1.59 13.17
CA THR A 224 1.45 0.40 13.52
C THR A 224 0.78 -0.90 13.10
N GLN A 225 -0.51 -1.05 13.36
CA GLN A 225 -1.26 -2.26 13.05
C GLN A 225 -1.52 -2.39 11.55
N ALA A 226 -1.93 -1.30 10.91
CA ALA A 226 -2.25 -1.24 9.49
C ALA A 226 -1.03 -1.53 8.60
N SER A 227 0.15 -1.05 8.99
CA SER A 227 1.40 -1.26 8.24
C SER A 227 2.19 -2.50 8.66
N TYR A 228 1.70 -3.29 9.63
CA TYR A 228 2.41 -4.46 10.10
C TYR A 228 2.41 -5.59 9.06
N ILE A 229 3.60 -6.14 8.78
CA ILE A 229 3.81 -7.33 7.96
C ILE A 229 4.48 -8.41 8.82
N ALA A 230 3.91 -9.62 8.85
CA ALA A 230 4.50 -10.73 9.60
C ALA A 230 5.86 -11.13 8.99
N GLY A 231 6.87 -11.35 9.83
CA GLY A 231 8.22 -11.71 9.39
C GLY A 231 9.09 -10.54 8.90
N ALA A 232 8.53 -9.34 8.79
CA ALA A 232 9.24 -8.17 8.26
C ALA A 232 9.95 -7.31 9.33
N ALA A 233 10.88 -6.47 8.87
CA ALA A 233 11.35 -5.32 9.64
C ALA A 233 10.30 -4.18 9.60
N ASN A 234 9.45 -4.12 10.63
CA ASN A 234 8.41 -3.09 10.76
C ASN A 234 8.93 -1.86 11.53
N ILE A 235 9.21 -0.77 10.82
CA ILE A 235 9.96 0.37 11.33
C ILE A 235 9.16 1.68 11.15
N PRO A 236 8.63 2.27 12.23
CA PRO A 236 8.15 3.64 12.15
C PRO A 236 9.34 4.59 11.99
N THR A 237 9.21 5.64 11.18
CA THR A 237 10.23 6.70 11.05
C THR A 237 10.64 7.28 12.41
N GLN A 238 9.70 7.35 13.36
CA GLN A 238 9.94 7.81 14.72
C GLN A 238 10.87 6.91 15.55
N ARG A 239 11.15 5.67 15.11
CA ARG A 239 12.15 4.80 15.75
C ARG A 239 13.57 5.36 15.62
N LEU A 240 13.88 6.01 14.50
CA LEU A 240 15.16 6.66 14.25
C LEU A 240 15.10 8.14 14.64
N CYS A 241 14.02 8.83 14.25
CA CYS A 241 13.87 10.27 14.46
C CYS A 241 12.51 10.60 15.13
N PRO A 242 12.43 10.56 16.48
CA PRO A 242 11.16 10.66 17.22
C PRO A 242 10.33 11.92 16.97
N THR A 243 10.96 13.01 16.54
CA THR A 243 10.32 14.32 16.33
C THR A 243 9.83 14.53 14.90
N GLN A 244 10.15 13.63 13.96
CA GLN A 244 9.68 13.76 12.59
C GLN A 244 8.22 13.31 12.47
N ILE A 245 7.41 14.10 11.76
CA ILE A 245 5.95 13.92 11.65
C ILE A 245 5.49 13.94 10.18
N PRO A 246 6.02 13.07 9.31
CA PRO A 246 5.85 13.22 7.87
C PRO A 246 4.41 12.97 7.36
N GLY A 247 3.52 12.38 8.15
CA GLY A 247 2.16 12.05 7.70
C GLY A 247 2.12 10.99 6.60
N HIS A 248 1.01 10.90 5.85
CA HIS A 248 0.82 9.86 4.83
C HIS A 248 1.57 10.14 3.52
N ILE A 249 1.44 11.36 2.99
CA ILE A 249 2.09 11.75 1.72
C ILE A 249 3.51 12.25 1.98
N GLY A 250 3.72 13.02 3.05
CA GLY A 250 5.03 13.56 3.36
C GLY A 250 6.08 12.51 3.73
N ILE A 251 5.68 11.26 3.97
CA ILE A 251 6.64 10.14 4.14
C ILE A 251 7.44 9.87 2.87
N LEU A 252 6.88 10.14 1.69
CA LEU A 252 7.59 10.03 0.40
C LEU A 252 8.73 11.05 0.27
N ALA A 253 8.64 12.15 1.02
CA ALA A 253 9.69 13.17 1.07
C ALA A 253 10.60 13.04 2.29
N ASN A 254 10.28 12.14 3.21
CA ASN A 254 10.91 12.09 4.50
C ASN A 254 12.30 11.46 4.41
N ASN A 255 13.32 12.16 4.91
CA ASN A 255 14.69 11.66 4.87
C ASN A 255 14.86 10.33 5.61
N THR A 256 14.21 10.16 6.77
CA THR A 256 14.31 8.91 7.53
C THR A 256 13.70 7.73 6.77
N ALA A 257 12.54 7.92 6.16
CA ALA A 257 11.92 6.90 5.33
C ALA A 257 12.79 6.55 4.11
N TYR A 258 13.30 7.56 3.41
CA TYR A 258 14.20 7.38 2.27
C TYR A 258 15.46 6.59 2.63
N GLN A 259 16.09 6.90 3.77
CA GLN A 259 17.28 6.19 4.23
C GLN A 259 16.99 4.74 4.62
N LEU A 260 15.81 4.44 5.18
CA LEU A 260 15.36 3.07 5.42
C LEU A 260 15.13 2.30 4.12
N VAL A 261 14.53 2.94 3.11
CA VAL A 261 14.35 2.33 1.78
C VAL A 261 15.70 2.03 1.14
N LEU A 262 16.64 2.97 1.15
CA LEU A 262 18.00 2.74 0.62
C LEU A 262 18.74 1.66 1.41
N ASP A 263 18.57 1.61 2.73
CA ASP A 263 19.24 0.63 3.56
C ASP A 263 18.76 -0.79 3.24
N ALA A 264 17.46 -1.01 3.02
CA ALA A 264 16.93 -2.28 2.51
C ALA A 264 17.54 -2.63 1.14
N LEU A 265 17.41 -1.73 0.16
CA LEU A 265 17.80 -2.02 -1.23
C LEU A 265 19.31 -2.24 -1.46
N ASN A 266 20.18 -1.82 -0.53
CA ASN A 266 21.63 -1.90 -0.68
C ASN A 266 22.31 -2.95 0.22
N HIS A 267 21.55 -3.71 1.04
CA HIS A 267 22.12 -4.68 1.95
C HIS A 267 21.36 -6.01 1.91
N ASP A 268 22.05 -7.10 2.24
CA ASP A 268 21.40 -8.36 2.51
C ASP A 268 20.53 -8.24 3.79
N GLY A 269 19.34 -8.80 3.77
CA GLY A 269 18.37 -8.65 4.84
C GLY A 269 17.54 -7.36 4.73
N PRO A 270 16.42 -7.27 5.47
CA PRO A 270 15.59 -6.07 5.47
C PRO A 270 16.34 -4.88 6.10
N ALA A 271 15.73 -3.69 6.04
CA ALA A 271 16.31 -2.49 6.63
C ALA A 271 16.61 -2.68 8.13
N ASP A 272 17.77 -2.22 8.56
CA ASP A 272 18.23 -2.30 9.94
C ASP A 272 18.48 -0.88 10.49
N PRO A 273 17.64 -0.41 11.44
CA PRO A 273 17.86 0.85 12.14
C PRO A 273 19.24 0.98 12.79
N ALA A 274 19.92 -0.13 13.10
CA ALA A 274 21.27 -0.09 13.66
C ALA A 274 22.33 0.38 12.66
N ARG A 275 22.15 0.14 11.34
CA ARG A 275 23.01 0.67 10.27
C ARG A 275 22.85 2.18 10.08
N LEU A 276 21.69 2.71 10.46
CA LEU A 276 21.34 4.13 10.35
C LEU A 276 21.55 4.91 11.67
N LYS A 277 22.33 4.38 12.60
CA LYS A 277 22.69 5.08 13.85
C LYS A 277 23.43 6.39 13.53
N GLY A 278 22.94 7.49 14.10
CA GLY A 278 23.52 8.82 13.87
C GLY A 278 22.94 9.56 12.67
N LEU A 279 21.86 9.05 12.06
CA LEU A 279 21.11 9.79 11.05
C LEU A 279 20.75 11.20 11.56
N ALA A 280 21.00 12.22 10.74
CA ALA A 280 20.74 13.61 11.09
C ALA A 280 19.22 13.90 11.11
N CYS A 281 18.58 13.74 12.27
CA CYS A 281 17.13 13.94 12.41
C CYS A 281 16.66 15.39 12.14
N SER A 282 17.57 16.36 12.11
CA SER A 282 17.30 17.73 11.66
C SER A 282 17.05 17.83 10.15
N GLN A 283 17.49 16.84 9.37
CA GLN A 283 17.17 16.74 7.96
C GLN A 283 15.82 16.02 7.80
N HIS A 284 14.77 16.80 7.59
CA HIS A 284 13.41 16.28 7.44
C HIS A 284 13.12 15.79 6.01
N ILE A 285 13.66 16.49 5.01
CA ILE A 285 13.43 16.23 3.59
C ILE A 285 14.64 15.48 3.02
N SER A 286 14.38 14.42 2.26
CA SER A 286 15.43 13.62 1.62
C SER A 286 16.18 14.42 0.56
N PRO A 287 17.47 14.10 0.29
CA PRO A 287 18.27 14.79 -0.72
C PRO A 287 17.59 14.79 -2.10
N GLY A 288 17.74 15.89 -2.86
CA GLY A 288 17.25 16.00 -4.23
C GLY A 288 15.79 16.42 -4.38
N ILE A 289 14.99 16.45 -3.31
CA ILE A 289 13.60 16.94 -3.35
C ILE A 289 13.59 18.46 -3.19
N ASP A 290 12.94 19.16 -4.14
CA ASP A 290 12.65 20.59 -3.98
C ASP A 290 11.52 20.78 -2.95
N PRO A 291 11.79 21.40 -1.78
CA PRO A 291 10.76 21.62 -0.76
C PRO A 291 9.59 22.48 -1.25
N ARG A 292 9.77 23.25 -2.33
CA ARG A 292 8.73 24.10 -2.94
C ARG A 292 7.74 23.32 -3.78
N ALA A 293 8.07 22.09 -4.19
CA ALA A 293 7.18 21.20 -4.92
C ALA A 293 6.21 20.43 -4.00
N LEU A 294 6.53 20.32 -2.70
CA LEU A 294 5.73 19.59 -1.71
C LEU A 294 4.28 20.06 -1.57
N PRO A 295 3.97 21.37 -1.53
CA PRO A 295 2.59 21.84 -1.45
C PRO A 295 1.76 21.54 -2.72
N VAL A 296 2.42 21.35 -3.87
CA VAL A 296 1.79 21.07 -5.17
C VAL A 296 1.53 19.56 -5.34
N ALA A 297 2.32 18.71 -4.68
CA ALA A 297 2.18 17.26 -4.69
C ALA A 297 1.08 16.71 -3.75
N ILE A 298 0.47 17.56 -2.91
CA ILE A 298 -0.59 17.15 -1.97
C ILE A 298 -1.95 17.64 -2.46
N PRO A 299 -2.72 16.77 -3.12
CA PRO A 299 -4.15 16.77 -2.95
C PRO A 299 -4.56 15.44 -2.34
N ALA A 300 -4.17 15.20 -1.08
CA ALA A 300 -4.76 14.12 -0.28
C ALA A 300 -6.31 14.21 -0.26
N ILE A 301 -6.89 15.39 -0.54
CA ILE A 301 -8.33 15.62 -0.67
C ILE A 301 -8.84 15.36 -2.10
N GLY A 302 -8.01 15.54 -3.15
CA GLY A 302 -8.42 15.34 -4.54
C GLY A 302 -8.57 13.86 -4.93
N GLU A 303 -7.78 12.98 -4.32
CA GLU A 303 -7.80 11.54 -4.57
C GLU A 303 -9.08 10.87 -4.03
N TYR A 304 -9.55 11.26 -2.83
CA TYR A 304 -10.84 10.83 -2.28
C TYR A 304 -12.03 11.38 -3.08
N VAL A 305 -11.93 12.62 -3.61
CA VAL A 305 -12.97 13.23 -4.45
C VAL A 305 -13.05 12.53 -5.82
N ALA A 306 -11.94 12.08 -6.38
CA ALA A 306 -11.94 11.32 -7.63
C ALA A 306 -12.46 9.89 -7.48
N ALA A 307 -12.33 9.27 -6.30
CA ALA A 307 -12.97 7.98 -6.00
C ALA A 307 -14.50 8.03 -6.01
N LEU A 308 -15.11 9.23 -6.09
CA LEU A 308 -16.55 9.40 -6.35
C LEU A 308 -16.96 8.99 -7.78
N GLY A 309 -16.00 8.93 -8.72
CA GLY A 309 -16.25 8.54 -10.11
C GLY A 309 -16.17 7.04 -10.40
N GLU A 310 -15.71 6.23 -9.45
CA GLU A 310 -15.59 4.78 -9.62
C GLU A 310 -16.96 4.07 -9.46
N PRO A 311 -17.16 2.93 -10.15
CA PRO A 311 -18.29 2.04 -9.89
C PRO A 311 -18.43 1.71 -8.41
N ARG A 312 -19.67 1.67 -7.92
CA ARG A 312 -19.97 1.44 -6.50
C ARG A 312 -20.70 0.13 -6.33
N TYR A 313 -20.32 -0.63 -5.30
CA TYR A 313 -20.80 -1.96 -5.02
C TYR A 313 -21.43 -2.01 -3.63
N LEU A 314 -22.46 -2.84 -3.47
CA LEU A 314 -23.13 -3.07 -2.18
C LEU A 314 -22.29 -3.92 -1.21
N SER A 315 -21.29 -4.63 -1.72
CA SER A 315 -20.41 -5.50 -0.96
C SER A 315 -19.03 -5.58 -1.60
N GLU A 316 -18.07 -6.13 -0.87
CA GLU A 316 -16.76 -6.48 -1.43
C GLU A 316 -16.91 -7.40 -2.66
N PRO A 317 -16.15 -7.14 -3.74
CA PRO A 317 -16.03 -8.07 -4.84
C PRO A 317 -15.59 -9.46 -4.40
N ALA A 318 -16.03 -10.49 -5.12
CA ALA A 318 -15.61 -11.86 -4.85
C ALA A 318 -14.11 -12.00 -5.13
N LEU A 319 -13.39 -12.68 -4.22
CA LEU A 319 -11.99 -13.01 -4.46
C LEU A 319 -11.85 -13.97 -5.66
N PRO A 320 -10.73 -13.88 -6.41
CA PRO A 320 -10.35 -14.90 -7.37
C PRO A 320 -10.32 -16.29 -6.74
N SER A 321 -10.58 -17.31 -7.55
CA SER A 321 -10.72 -18.69 -7.10
C SER A 321 -9.50 -19.21 -6.35
N TYR A 322 -8.31 -18.80 -6.78
CA TYR A 322 -7.02 -19.17 -6.19
C TYR A 322 -6.81 -18.64 -4.76
N ALA A 323 -7.53 -17.58 -4.37
CA ALA A 323 -7.37 -16.92 -3.07
C ALA A 323 -8.47 -17.26 -2.05
N ARG A 324 -9.56 -17.92 -2.49
CA ARG A 324 -10.72 -18.18 -1.62
C ARG A 324 -10.41 -19.08 -0.42
N ALA A 325 -9.48 -20.01 -0.55
CA ALA A 325 -9.09 -20.91 0.54
C ALA A 325 -8.43 -20.15 1.70
N ASP A 326 -7.78 -19.03 1.40
CA ASP A 326 -6.97 -18.26 2.36
C ASP A 326 -7.83 -17.42 3.32
N VAL A 327 -9.10 -17.19 2.99
CA VAL A 327 -10.07 -16.53 3.90
C VAL A 327 -10.49 -17.46 5.04
N ALA A 328 -10.27 -18.78 4.93
CA ALA A 328 -10.66 -19.73 5.97
C ALA A 328 -9.82 -19.61 7.27
N ALA A 329 -8.74 -18.82 7.25
CA ALA A 329 -7.89 -18.50 8.41
C ALA A 329 -7.92 -16.98 8.71
N PRO A 330 -9.05 -16.44 9.20
CA PRO A 330 -9.23 -15.00 9.40
C PRO A 330 -8.19 -14.43 10.37
N LEU A 331 -7.68 -13.24 10.07
CA LEU A 331 -6.89 -12.46 11.03
C LEU A 331 -7.67 -12.26 12.33
N ASP A 332 -7.03 -12.46 13.48
CA ASP A 332 -7.64 -12.17 14.78
C ASP A 332 -8.02 -10.68 14.85
N PRO A 333 -9.32 -10.32 14.99
CA PRO A 333 -9.79 -8.94 15.06
C PRO A 333 -9.16 -8.10 16.17
N THR A 334 -8.61 -8.73 17.21
CA THR A 334 -7.91 -8.05 18.30
C THR A 334 -6.57 -7.45 17.89
N GLN A 335 -5.93 -8.00 16.84
CA GLN A 335 -4.65 -7.50 16.32
C GLN A 335 -4.74 -6.08 15.75
N MET A 336 -5.94 -5.60 15.42
CA MET A 336 -6.16 -4.21 14.97
C MET A 336 -6.82 -3.32 16.02
N ARG A 337 -7.58 -3.91 16.96
CA ARG A 337 -8.20 -3.19 18.09
C ARG A 337 -7.20 -2.78 19.17
N SER A 338 -6.05 -3.45 19.27
CA SER A 338 -5.00 -3.12 20.25
C SER A 338 -4.43 -1.70 20.08
N GLY A 339 -4.47 -1.12 18.88
CA GLY A 339 -3.94 0.23 18.61
C GLY A 339 -4.84 1.39 19.02
N SER A 340 -6.16 1.19 19.06
CA SER A 340 -7.13 2.21 19.49
C SER A 340 -7.36 2.19 21.00
N SER A 341 -7.27 1.01 21.63
CA SER A 341 -7.51 0.83 23.07
C SER A 341 -6.28 1.08 23.96
N GLN A 342 -5.04 0.83 23.48
CA GLN A 342 -3.83 1.17 24.24
C GLN A 342 -3.70 2.69 24.49
N ARG A 343 -4.16 3.55 23.57
CA ARG A 343 -4.14 5.00 23.76
C ARG A 343 -5.16 5.54 24.76
N LEU A 344 -6.31 4.87 24.93
CA LEU A 344 -7.26 5.25 25.98
C LEU A 344 -6.76 4.83 27.37
N ALA A 345 -6.10 3.66 27.48
CA ALA A 345 -5.52 3.21 28.73
C ALA A 345 -4.25 3.99 29.12
N GLU A 346 -3.33 4.25 28.17
CA GLU A 346 -2.09 5.00 28.41
C GLU A 346 -2.36 6.51 28.52
N GLY A 347 -3.29 7.05 27.75
CA GLY A 347 -3.75 8.44 27.88
C GLY A 347 -4.43 8.69 29.22
N SER A 348 -5.24 7.75 29.72
CA SER A 348 -5.88 7.87 31.05
C SER A 348 -4.87 7.69 32.19
N ALA A 349 -3.87 6.82 32.04
CA ALA A 349 -2.80 6.65 33.02
C ALA A 349 -1.91 7.92 33.11
N THR A 350 -1.64 8.58 31.99
CA THR A 350 -0.80 9.79 31.95
C THR A 350 -1.56 11.02 32.46
N TYR A 351 -2.88 11.12 32.20
CA TYR A 351 -3.73 12.20 32.72
C TYR A 351 -4.00 12.07 34.23
N SER A 352 -4.23 10.85 34.73
CA SER A 352 -4.43 10.62 36.17
C SER A 352 -3.15 10.84 36.99
N SER A 353 -1.98 10.58 36.40
CA SER A 353 -0.68 10.90 37.02
C SER A 353 -0.39 12.40 37.07
N GLY A 354 -0.76 13.16 36.02
CA GLY A 354 -0.49 14.59 35.92
C GLY A 354 -1.41 15.49 36.77
N VAL A 355 -2.66 15.05 37.00
CA VAL A 355 -3.63 15.81 37.80
C VAL A 355 -3.41 15.58 39.31
N ILE A 356 -2.88 14.44 39.73
CA ILE A 356 -2.58 14.15 41.15
C ILE A 356 -1.25 14.81 41.58
N GLY A 357 -0.29 14.99 40.67
CA GLY A 357 1.01 15.65 40.97
C GLY A 357 0.95 17.18 41.10
N SER A 358 -0.10 17.83 40.58
CA SER A 358 -0.18 19.30 40.52
C SER A 358 -0.99 19.93 41.67
N ALA A 359 -1.57 19.13 42.56
CA ALA A 359 -2.37 19.58 43.70
C ALA A 359 -1.62 19.57 45.05
N ALA A 360 -0.34 19.18 45.08
CA ALA A 360 0.48 19.10 46.30
C ALA A 360 1.76 19.93 46.15
N GLY A 361 1.63 21.26 46.02
CA GLY A 361 2.81 22.10 45.80
C GLY A 361 2.61 23.61 45.85
N SER A 362 1.80 24.14 46.76
CA SER A 362 1.78 25.58 47.05
C SER A 362 1.15 25.90 48.41
N SER A 363 1.94 25.75 49.48
CA SER A 363 1.69 26.37 50.78
C SER A 363 3.01 26.42 51.55
N SER A 364 3.76 27.52 51.41
CA SER A 364 4.75 28.05 52.38
C SER A 364 5.44 29.29 51.78
N LEU A 365 4.93 30.47 52.12
CA LEU A 365 5.67 31.64 52.61
C LEU A 365 4.68 32.75 52.97
#